data_AF-A0A9E4RYF5-F1
#
_entry.id   AF-A0A9E4RYF5-F1
#
_cell.length_a   1.000
_cell.length_b   1.000
_cell.length_c   1.000
_cell.angle_alpha   90.00
_cell.angle_beta   90.00
_cell.angle_gamma   90.00
#
_symmetry.space_group_name_H-M   'P 1'
#
loop_
_entity.id
_entity.type
_entity.pdbx_description
1 polymer ?
#
loop_
_entity_poly.entity_id
_entity_poly.type
_entity_poly.pdbx_seq_one_letter_code
_entity_poly.pdbx_strand_id
1 'polypeptide(L)'
;MSVLSQYIERPVEDGGAGIATVQISLIRPVTEKIRPPRALWVPFPFGRPLGPPNRPDVQLDVLRQTLGLVDQPAAPALVDYPDEVEDDYALEEVWSCPVTFPAVEPKNELESLNAQLRTEAQLLMPWFDEGLRARGRTTLGTSGKGAISIPEMLGILAAFALDAAMTVPEGYAHPMPQLLRYIATDVRAFYTEAAISKPGAGFPSPEELEEWFFLQTVAGDVFYQVRDRLVSVDMLVLIANGLDDEEVDNRLVLNSGTTAGMALDTVRDRRHNRELLKISGSDSTGFPTGRFSRTIVPTTMQDRRGERTKSASAH
;
A
#
# COMPACT_ATOMS: atom_id res chain seq x y z
N MET A 1 -1.62 -9.79 17.57
CA MET A 1 -2.32 -10.84 18.34
C MET A 1 -1.44 -11.59 19.35
N SER A 2 -0.10 -11.44 19.35
CA SER A 2 0.81 -12.28 20.16
C SER A 2 0.81 -12.04 21.68
N VAL A 3 0.18 -10.97 22.17
CA VAL A 3 0.00 -10.77 23.63
C VAL A 3 -1.19 -11.60 24.15
N LEU A 4 -2.23 -11.80 23.32
CA LEU A 4 -3.42 -12.56 23.71
C LEU A 4 -3.13 -14.05 23.90
N SER A 5 -2.21 -14.62 23.11
CA SER A 5 -1.84 -16.04 23.23
C SER A 5 -1.30 -16.39 24.62
N GLN A 6 -0.52 -15.49 25.24
CA GLN A 6 -0.04 -15.67 26.61
C GLN A 6 -1.18 -15.73 27.64
N TYR A 7 -2.24 -14.93 27.47
CA TYR A 7 -3.38 -14.95 28.38
C TYR A 7 -4.25 -16.18 28.18
N ILE A 8 -4.47 -16.59 26.93
CA ILE A 8 -5.28 -17.77 26.58
C ILE A 8 -4.63 -19.05 27.15
N GLU A 9 -3.31 -19.14 27.09
CA GLU A 9 -2.60 -20.34 27.50
C GLU A 9 -2.49 -20.54 29.01
N ARG A 10 -2.59 -19.46 29.80
CA ARG A 10 -2.53 -19.55 31.26
C ARG A 10 -3.57 -20.54 31.80
N PRO A 11 -3.25 -21.26 32.89
CA PRO A 11 -4.23 -22.08 33.59
C PRO A 11 -5.49 -21.29 33.94
N VAL A 12 -6.60 -22.00 34.05
CA VAL A 12 -7.88 -21.38 34.44
C VAL A 12 -7.77 -20.78 35.85
N GLU A 13 -7.00 -21.40 36.75
CA GLU A 13 -6.71 -20.83 38.08
C GLU A 13 -5.98 -19.48 38.05
N ASP A 14 -5.21 -19.20 36.99
CA ASP A 14 -4.47 -17.94 36.79
C ASP A 14 -5.24 -16.93 35.92
N GLY A 15 -6.53 -17.20 35.66
CA GLY A 15 -7.41 -16.33 34.85
C GLY A 15 -7.23 -16.47 33.34
N GLY A 16 -6.61 -17.57 32.87
CA GLY A 16 -6.53 -17.93 31.45
C GLY A 16 -7.58 -18.95 31.02
N ALA A 17 -7.39 -19.55 29.85
CA ALA A 17 -8.28 -20.56 29.28
C ALA A 17 -7.69 -21.98 29.28
N GLY A 18 -6.41 -22.14 29.63
CA GLY A 18 -5.70 -23.42 29.59
C GLY A 18 -5.57 -24.02 28.18
N ILE A 19 -5.68 -23.20 27.13
CA ILE A 19 -5.65 -23.66 25.74
C ILE A 19 -4.24 -23.42 25.18
N ALA A 20 -3.58 -24.48 24.74
CA ALA A 20 -2.26 -24.38 24.12
C ALA A 20 -2.30 -23.46 22.89
N THR A 21 -1.33 -22.56 22.79
CA THR A 21 -1.22 -21.61 21.68
C THR A 21 0.09 -21.76 20.94
N VAL A 22 0.00 -21.57 19.62
CA VAL A 22 1.15 -21.49 18.70
C VAL A 22 0.92 -20.32 17.74
N GLN A 23 2.01 -19.77 17.23
CA GLN A 23 1.97 -18.61 16.34
C GLN A 23 2.92 -18.78 15.16
N ILE A 24 2.51 -18.35 13.97
CA ILE A 24 3.43 -18.12 12.85
C ILE A 24 3.95 -16.68 12.92
N SER A 25 5.25 -16.49 12.75
CA SER A 25 5.89 -15.18 12.77
C SER A 25 6.61 -14.86 11.48
N LEU A 26 6.30 -13.69 10.93
CA LEU A 26 6.98 -13.07 9.79
C LEU A 26 8.01 -12.01 10.22
N ILE A 27 8.00 -11.57 11.48
CA ILE A 27 8.85 -10.48 11.98
C ILE A 27 9.59 -10.92 13.23
N ARG A 28 10.83 -11.42 13.05
CA ARG A 28 11.63 -11.95 14.17
C ARG A 28 11.81 -10.94 15.32
N PRO A 29 12.23 -9.67 15.09
CA PRO A 29 12.42 -8.72 16.20
C PRO A 29 11.16 -8.45 17.02
N VAL A 30 9.98 -8.49 16.38
CA VAL A 30 8.69 -8.29 17.07
C VAL A 30 8.37 -9.49 17.94
N THR A 31 8.60 -10.71 17.44
CA THR A 31 8.35 -11.93 18.21
C THR A 31 9.30 -12.08 19.39
N GLU A 32 10.57 -11.76 19.21
CA GLU A 32 11.57 -11.74 20.30
C GLU A 32 11.17 -10.77 21.42
N LYS A 33 10.63 -9.60 21.05
CA LYS A 33 10.16 -8.61 22.03
C LYS A 33 8.90 -9.05 22.77
N ILE A 34 7.96 -9.68 22.06
CA ILE A 34 6.65 -10.04 22.65
C ILE A 34 6.71 -11.37 23.42
N ARG A 35 7.65 -12.26 23.07
CA ARG A 35 7.90 -13.54 23.74
C ARG A 35 6.61 -14.40 23.88
N PRO A 36 5.91 -14.71 22.77
CA PRO A 36 4.74 -15.58 22.84
C PRO A 36 5.12 -16.97 23.39
N PRO A 37 4.16 -17.77 23.88
CA PRO A 37 4.47 -19.08 24.47
C PRO A 37 5.27 -19.96 23.49
N ARG A 38 4.81 -20.05 22.24
CA ARG A 38 5.46 -20.76 21.14
C ARG A 38 5.23 -20.03 19.83
N ALA A 39 6.28 -19.88 19.04
CA ALA A 39 6.20 -19.32 17.70
C ALA A 39 7.17 -20.01 16.73
N LEU A 40 6.69 -20.24 15.52
CA LEU A 40 7.50 -20.62 14.37
C LEU A 40 7.85 -19.35 13.60
N TRP A 41 9.14 -19.04 13.46
CA TRP A 41 9.60 -18.01 12.54
C TRP A 41 9.74 -18.60 11.14
N VAL A 42 9.10 -17.97 10.15
CA VAL A 42 9.16 -18.41 8.76
C VAL A 42 9.88 -17.35 7.91
N PRO A 43 10.78 -17.76 6.99
CA PRO A 43 11.56 -16.85 6.14
C PRO A 43 10.77 -16.38 4.91
N PHE A 44 9.46 -16.14 5.04
CA PHE A 44 8.60 -15.78 3.90
C PHE A 44 8.33 -14.27 3.83
N PRO A 45 7.99 -13.73 2.63
CA PRO A 45 7.58 -12.35 2.48
C PRO A 45 6.35 -11.99 3.32
N PHE A 46 6.27 -10.72 3.70
CA PHE A 46 5.11 -10.18 4.41
C PHE A 46 3.80 -10.45 3.67
N GLY A 47 2.78 -10.90 4.41
CA GLY A 47 1.48 -11.26 3.86
C GLY A 47 1.38 -12.70 3.33
N ARG A 48 2.49 -13.47 3.33
CA ARG A 48 2.51 -14.89 2.92
C ARG A 48 3.00 -15.81 4.06
N PRO A 49 2.33 -15.85 5.22
CA PRO A 49 2.80 -16.61 6.39
C PRO A 49 2.89 -18.12 6.19
N LEU A 50 2.27 -18.67 5.14
CA LEU A 50 2.29 -20.10 4.81
C LEU A 50 3.20 -20.44 3.62
N GLY A 51 3.96 -19.47 3.10
CA GLY A 51 4.82 -19.65 1.93
C GLY A 51 4.15 -19.30 0.60
N PRO A 52 4.74 -19.71 -0.53
CA PRO A 52 4.28 -19.32 -1.87
C PRO A 52 2.84 -19.77 -2.19
N PRO A 53 2.12 -19.05 -3.08
CA PRO A 53 0.81 -19.48 -3.55
C PRO A 53 0.90 -20.81 -4.31
N ASN A 54 -0.16 -21.60 -4.28
CA ASN A 54 -0.26 -22.89 -4.98
C ASN A 54 0.82 -23.94 -4.64
N ARG A 55 1.49 -23.80 -3.49
CA ARG A 55 2.42 -24.79 -2.93
C ARG A 55 1.83 -25.49 -1.70
N PRO A 56 0.83 -26.39 -1.88
CA PRO A 56 0.17 -27.05 -0.76
C PRO A 56 1.13 -27.92 0.06
N ASP A 57 2.20 -28.42 -0.56
CA ASP A 57 3.29 -29.13 0.11
C ASP A 57 3.96 -28.26 1.18
N VAL A 58 4.39 -27.04 0.82
CA VAL A 58 5.00 -26.07 1.74
C VAL A 58 3.99 -25.58 2.77
N GLN A 59 2.79 -25.18 2.32
CA GLN A 59 1.77 -24.62 3.20
C GLN A 59 1.33 -25.61 4.27
N LEU A 60 1.18 -26.89 3.91
CA LEU A 60 0.85 -27.95 4.87
C LEU A 60 2.02 -28.27 5.79
N ASP A 61 3.27 -28.21 5.32
CA ASP A 61 4.43 -28.41 6.19
C ASP A 61 4.54 -27.30 7.24
N VAL A 62 4.46 -26.04 6.83
CA VAL A 62 4.46 -24.88 7.75
C VAL A 62 3.39 -25.04 8.84
N LEU A 63 2.18 -25.48 8.47
CA LEU A 63 1.11 -25.76 9.43
C LEU A 63 1.48 -26.91 10.38
N ARG A 64 2.04 -28.01 9.87
CA ARG A 64 2.48 -29.15 10.70
C ARG A 64 3.58 -28.75 11.67
N GLN A 65 4.60 -28.03 11.21
CA GLN A 65 5.68 -27.53 12.06
C GLN A 65 5.14 -26.59 13.14
N THR A 66 4.27 -25.65 12.76
CA THR A 66 3.67 -24.71 13.70
C THR A 66 2.84 -25.41 14.77
N LEU A 67 1.96 -26.34 14.36
CA LEU A 67 1.12 -27.10 15.29
C LEU A 67 1.93 -28.07 16.14
N GLY A 68 3.01 -28.65 15.60
CA GLY A 68 3.94 -29.50 16.33
C GLY A 68 4.62 -28.78 17.50
N LEU A 69 4.73 -27.45 17.46
CA LEU A 69 5.24 -26.68 18.60
C LEU A 69 4.39 -26.85 19.85
N VAL A 70 3.12 -27.27 19.78
CA VAL A 70 2.28 -27.52 20.97
C VAL A 70 2.97 -28.47 21.96
N ASP A 71 3.73 -29.44 21.46
CA ASP A 71 4.44 -30.41 22.29
C ASP A 71 5.75 -29.87 22.88
N GLN A 72 6.14 -28.63 22.53
CA GLN A 72 7.33 -28.00 23.08
C GLN A 72 7.08 -27.57 24.53
N PRO A 73 7.77 -28.18 25.52
CA PRO A 73 7.46 -28.01 26.94
C PRO A 73 8.05 -26.72 27.53
N ALA A 74 8.99 -26.09 26.83
CA ALA A 74 9.64 -24.86 27.27
C ALA A 74 9.03 -23.65 26.55
N ALA A 75 8.56 -22.66 27.31
CA ALA A 75 8.08 -21.37 26.82
C ALA A 75 8.83 -20.23 27.53
N PRO A 76 9.09 -19.08 26.87
CA PRO A 76 8.77 -18.78 25.47
C PRO A 76 9.72 -19.48 24.49
N ALA A 77 9.17 -20.06 23.43
CA ALA A 77 9.92 -20.69 22.36
C ALA A 77 9.75 -19.94 21.04
N LEU A 78 10.87 -19.70 20.37
CA LEU A 78 10.93 -19.22 18.99
C LEU A 78 11.80 -20.20 18.20
N VAL A 79 11.18 -20.92 17.26
CA VAL A 79 11.83 -21.95 16.45
C VAL A 79 11.88 -21.46 15.01
N ASP A 80 13.01 -21.62 14.34
CA ASP A 80 13.16 -21.29 12.93
C ASP A 80 12.59 -22.43 12.07
N TYR A 81 11.85 -22.09 11.03
CA TYR A 81 11.39 -23.06 10.04
C TYR A 81 12.60 -23.68 9.32
N PRO A 82 12.68 -25.01 9.20
CA PRO A 82 13.92 -25.70 8.84
C PRO A 82 14.26 -25.65 7.35
N ASP A 83 13.25 -25.47 6.48
CA ASP A 83 13.47 -25.53 5.04
C ASP A 83 13.70 -24.13 4.46
N GLU A 84 14.80 -24.00 3.71
CA GLU A 84 14.97 -22.92 2.74
C GLU A 84 14.10 -23.25 1.53
N VAL A 85 12.94 -22.61 1.43
CA VAL A 85 12.05 -22.77 0.29
C VAL A 85 12.51 -21.80 -0.79
N GLU A 86 13.14 -22.33 -1.83
CA GLU A 86 13.41 -21.56 -3.05
C GLU A 86 12.07 -21.13 -3.66
N ASP A 87 11.92 -19.83 -3.88
CA ASP A 87 10.81 -19.29 -4.64
C ASP A 87 11.14 -19.55 -6.12
N ASP A 88 10.89 -20.78 -6.59
CA ASP A 88 11.22 -21.30 -7.93
C ASP A 88 10.55 -20.56 -9.10
N TYR A 89 9.96 -19.38 -8.87
CA TYR A 89 9.49 -18.50 -9.92
C TYR A 89 10.67 -17.70 -10.49
N ALA A 90 11.52 -18.38 -11.27
CA ALA A 90 12.47 -17.72 -12.14
C ALA A 90 11.72 -16.75 -13.07
N LEU A 91 12.14 -15.48 -13.06
CA LEU A 91 11.62 -14.41 -13.92
C LEU A 91 12.05 -14.64 -15.39
N GLU A 92 11.47 -15.64 -16.05
CA GLU A 92 11.52 -15.73 -17.51
C GLU A 92 10.34 -14.94 -18.09
N GLU A 93 10.50 -13.62 -18.14
CA GLU A 93 10.25 -12.76 -19.30
C GLU A 93 10.05 -11.30 -18.89
N VAL A 94 10.79 -10.42 -19.57
CA VAL A 94 10.73 -8.97 -19.42
C VAL A 94 9.34 -8.49 -19.82
N TRP A 95 8.68 -7.85 -18.86
CA TRP A 95 7.41 -7.16 -19.00
C TRP A 95 7.43 -6.11 -20.13
N SER A 96 6.59 -6.29 -21.15
CA SER A 96 6.23 -5.22 -22.10
C SER A 96 4.86 -5.46 -22.70
N CYS A 97 4.04 -4.41 -22.79
CA CYS A 97 2.82 -4.40 -23.58
C CYS A 97 2.72 -3.06 -24.33
N PRO A 98 3.09 -2.97 -25.62
CA PRO A 98 2.81 -1.79 -26.40
C PRO A 98 1.42 -1.94 -27.02
N VAL A 99 0.50 -1.04 -26.68
CA VAL A 99 -0.75 -0.85 -27.43
C VAL A 99 -0.95 0.65 -27.65
N THR A 100 -1.10 1.04 -28.91
CA THR A 100 -1.36 2.44 -29.32
C THR A 100 -2.80 2.58 -29.79
N PHE A 101 -3.49 3.59 -29.29
CA PHE A 101 -4.83 4.00 -29.74
C PHE A 101 -4.81 5.43 -30.30
N PRO A 102 -5.75 5.80 -31.18
CA PRO A 102 -5.77 7.13 -31.81
C PRO A 102 -6.10 8.23 -30.78
N ALA A 103 -5.31 9.31 -30.81
CA ALA A 103 -5.42 10.44 -29.89
C ALA A 103 -6.52 11.41 -30.30
N VAL A 104 -7.41 11.75 -29.37
CA VAL A 104 -8.10 13.05 -29.36
C VAL A 104 -7.10 14.03 -28.74
N GLU A 105 -6.85 15.18 -29.37
CA GLU A 105 -5.94 16.18 -28.80
C GLU A 105 -6.51 16.69 -27.46
N PRO A 106 -5.80 16.49 -26.33
CA PRO A 106 -6.26 16.94 -25.03
C PRO A 106 -6.18 18.47 -24.93
N LYS A 107 -7.19 19.11 -24.34
CA LYS A 107 -7.26 20.58 -24.26
C LYS A 107 -6.49 21.17 -23.09
N ASN A 108 -6.22 20.36 -22.06
CA ASN A 108 -5.46 20.74 -20.88
C ASN A 108 -4.73 19.52 -20.26
N GLU A 109 -3.85 19.79 -19.29
CA GLU A 109 -3.03 18.76 -18.63
C GLU A 109 -3.87 17.68 -17.93
N LEU A 110 -4.95 18.08 -17.25
CA LEU A 110 -5.87 17.15 -16.58
C LEU A 110 -6.58 16.21 -17.57
N GLU A 111 -7.02 16.71 -18.73
CA GLU A 111 -7.61 15.88 -19.78
C GLU A 111 -6.60 14.88 -20.36
N SER A 112 -5.35 15.31 -20.56
CA SER A 112 -4.28 14.43 -21.04
C SER A 112 -3.96 13.34 -20.02
N LEU A 113 -3.80 13.71 -18.75
CA LEU A 113 -3.54 12.77 -17.66
C LEU A 113 -4.70 11.78 -17.49
N ASN A 114 -5.95 12.26 -17.53
CA ASN A 114 -7.13 11.41 -17.49
C ASN A 114 -7.21 10.44 -18.68
N ALA A 115 -6.79 10.86 -19.87
CA ALA A 115 -6.75 9.99 -21.03
C ALA A 115 -5.73 8.85 -20.83
N GLN A 116 -4.52 9.18 -20.37
CA GLN A 116 -3.48 8.18 -20.07
C GLN A 116 -3.93 7.16 -19.02
N LEU A 117 -4.50 7.65 -17.90
CA LEU A 117 -5.02 6.80 -16.82
C LEU A 117 -6.16 5.89 -17.29
N ARG A 118 -7.06 6.42 -18.14
CA ARG A 118 -8.14 5.61 -18.72
C ARG A 118 -7.60 4.51 -19.62
N THR A 119 -6.63 4.82 -20.47
CA THR A 119 -5.99 3.82 -21.33
C THR A 119 -5.33 2.73 -20.49
N GLU A 120 -4.59 3.10 -19.44
CA GLU A 120 -3.96 2.15 -18.52
C GLU A 120 -4.99 1.22 -17.85
N ALA A 121 -6.06 1.79 -17.30
CA ALA A 121 -7.13 1.01 -16.67
C ALA A 121 -7.87 0.10 -17.67
N GLN A 122 -8.08 0.55 -18.91
CA GLN A 122 -8.71 -0.24 -19.96
C GLN A 122 -7.87 -1.46 -20.36
N LEU A 123 -6.55 -1.33 -20.38
CA LEU A 123 -5.64 -2.44 -20.68
C LEU A 123 -5.65 -3.51 -19.57
N LEU A 124 -5.86 -3.10 -18.31
CA LEU A 124 -5.89 -3.99 -17.16
C LEU A 124 -7.26 -4.65 -16.94
N MET A 125 -8.34 -4.04 -17.43
CA MET A 125 -9.72 -4.48 -17.17
C MET A 125 -9.97 -5.95 -17.57
N PRO A 126 -9.54 -6.47 -18.74
CA PRO A 126 -9.78 -7.86 -19.09
C PRO A 126 -9.16 -8.85 -18.11
N TRP A 127 -7.95 -8.55 -17.60
CA TRP A 127 -7.29 -9.41 -16.61
C TRP A 127 -7.96 -9.29 -15.25
N PHE A 128 -8.39 -8.09 -14.87
CA PHE A 128 -9.20 -7.91 -13.66
C PHE A 128 -10.47 -8.75 -13.72
N ASP A 129 -11.23 -8.67 -14.83
CA ASP A 129 -12.48 -9.40 -15.03
C ASP A 129 -12.28 -10.91 -15.01
N GLU A 130 -11.24 -11.41 -15.69
CA GLU A 130 -10.91 -12.84 -15.68
C GLU A 130 -10.52 -13.30 -14.27
N GLY A 131 -9.69 -12.52 -13.58
CA GLY A 131 -9.33 -12.76 -12.19
C GLY A 131 -10.53 -12.78 -11.25
N LEU A 132 -11.47 -11.87 -11.45
CA LEU A 132 -12.71 -11.79 -10.69
C LEU A 132 -13.60 -13.01 -10.95
N ARG A 133 -13.73 -13.46 -12.21
CA ARG A 133 -14.46 -14.69 -12.55
C ARG A 133 -13.84 -15.92 -11.90
N ALA A 134 -12.51 -16.02 -11.90
CA ALA A 134 -11.79 -17.14 -11.31
C ALA A 134 -11.86 -17.14 -9.76
N ARG A 135 -11.65 -15.99 -9.13
CA ARG A 135 -11.65 -15.87 -7.65
C ARG A 135 -13.03 -15.81 -7.02
N GLY A 136 -14.05 -15.35 -7.76
CA GLY A 136 -15.40 -15.10 -7.27
C GLY A 136 -15.53 -13.95 -6.25
N ARG A 137 -14.44 -13.21 -5.99
CA ARG A 137 -14.39 -12.10 -5.04
C ARG A 137 -13.33 -11.06 -5.44
N THR A 138 -13.50 -9.83 -4.96
CA THR A 138 -12.54 -8.73 -5.10
C THR A 138 -12.35 -8.02 -3.77
N THR A 139 -11.22 -7.35 -3.62
CA THR A 139 -10.88 -6.47 -2.49
C THR A 139 -11.26 -5.00 -2.75
N LEU A 140 -11.75 -4.69 -3.95
CA LEU A 140 -12.38 -3.41 -4.27
C LEU A 140 -13.63 -3.15 -3.44
N GLY A 141 -13.94 -1.87 -3.23
CA GLY A 141 -15.19 -1.40 -2.64
C GLY A 141 -15.01 -0.57 -1.38
N THR A 142 -13.77 -0.31 -0.97
CA THR A 142 -13.48 0.52 0.20
C THR A 142 -13.91 1.97 0.01
N SER A 143 -13.98 2.47 -1.24
CA SER A 143 -14.52 3.78 -1.57
C SER A 143 -16.05 3.81 -1.66
N GLY A 144 -16.72 2.66 -1.51
CA GLY A 144 -18.15 2.49 -1.74
C GLY A 144 -18.55 2.34 -3.22
N LYS A 145 -17.58 2.15 -4.12
CA LYS A 145 -17.80 2.00 -5.57
C LYS A 145 -17.16 0.70 -6.09
N GLY A 146 -17.68 0.19 -7.21
CA GLY A 146 -17.14 -1.01 -7.86
C GLY A 146 -16.12 -0.71 -8.96
N ALA A 147 -15.62 -1.76 -9.61
CA ALA A 147 -14.61 -1.69 -10.68
C ALA A 147 -14.99 -0.76 -11.84
N ILE A 148 -16.29 -0.63 -12.16
CA ILE A 148 -16.78 0.28 -13.21
C ILE A 148 -16.44 1.75 -12.95
N SER A 149 -16.22 2.12 -11.68
CA SER A 149 -15.87 3.48 -11.26
C SER A 149 -14.36 3.74 -11.22
N ILE A 150 -13.49 2.77 -11.58
CA ILE A 150 -12.03 2.98 -11.58
C ILE A 150 -11.60 4.19 -12.42
N PRO A 151 -12.13 4.42 -13.64
CA PRO A 151 -11.80 5.63 -14.41
C PRO A 151 -12.19 6.94 -13.71
N GLU A 152 -13.30 6.95 -12.96
CA GLU A 152 -13.75 8.11 -12.19
C GLU A 152 -12.82 8.32 -10.98
N MET A 153 -12.52 7.27 -10.24
CA MET A 153 -11.58 7.24 -9.13
C MET A 153 -10.20 7.79 -9.51
N LEU A 154 -9.64 7.31 -10.62
CA LEU A 154 -8.38 7.80 -11.17
C LEU A 154 -8.46 9.29 -11.53
N GLY A 155 -9.58 9.76 -12.06
CA GLY A 155 -9.78 11.17 -12.37
C GLY A 155 -9.88 12.07 -11.14
N ILE A 156 -10.46 11.56 -10.04
CA ILE A 156 -10.47 12.26 -8.75
C ILE A 156 -9.04 12.42 -8.21
N LEU A 157 -8.23 11.36 -8.27
CA LEU A 157 -6.83 11.42 -7.86
C LEU A 157 -6.03 12.39 -8.74
N ALA A 158 -6.24 12.38 -10.06
CA ALA A 158 -5.57 13.29 -11.00
C ALA A 158 -5.94 14.76 -10.74
N ALA A 159 -7.22 15.05 -10.53
CA ALA A 159 -7.68 16.41 -10.21
C ALA A 159 -7.09 16.92 -8.89
N PHE A 160 -6.96 16.04 -7.88
CA PHE A 160 -6.30 16.40 -6.63
C PHE A 160 -4.78 16.58 -6.81
N ALA A 161 -4.12 15.72 -7.59
CA ALA A 161 -2.68 15.83 -7.85
C ALA A 161 -2.29 17.17 -8.49
N LEU A 162 -3.06 17.60 -9.50
CA LEU A 162 -2.78 18.81 -10.27
C LEU A 162 -3.24 20.09 -9.56
N ASP A 163 -4.46 20.10 -9.01
CA ASP A 163 -5.10 21.34 -8.55
C ASP A 163 -5.52 21.29 -7.07
N ALA A 164 -5.20 20.22 -6.34
CA ALA A 164 -5.68 19.96 -4.98
C ALA A 164 -7.22 20.08 -4.87
N ALA A 165 -7.94 19.65 -5.92
CA ALA A 165 -9.38 19.72 -5.99
C ALA A 165 -10.06 18.94 -4.85
N MET A 166 -10.90 19.62 -4.07
CA MET A 166 -11.57 19.08 -2.88
C MET A 166 -13.04 18.71 -3.10
N THR A 167 -13.53 18.81 -4.34
CA THR A 167 -14.91 18.44 -4.70
C THR A 167 -15.12 16.94 -4.53
N VAL A 168 -16.13 16.55 -3.76
CA VAL A 168 -16.57 15.15 -3.61
C VAL A 168 -17.63 14.85 -4.66
N PRO A 169 -17.40 13.93 -5.62
CA PRO A 169 -18.42 13.53 -6.58
C PRO A 169 -19.57 12.76 -5.92
N GLU A 170 -20.70 12.66 -6.62
CA GLU A 170 -21.90 12.05 -6.09
C GLU A 170 -21.73 10.54 -5.81
N GLY A 171 -22.26 10.10 -4.67
CA GLY A 171 -22.29 8.69 -4.27
C GLY A 171 -20.97 8.17 -3.70
N TYR A 172 -20.04 9.04 -3.28
CA TYR A 172 -18.95 8.68 -2.37
C TYR A 172 -19.35 8.98 -0.93
N ALA A 173 -19.01 8.07 -0.01
CA ALA A 173 -19.44 8.15 1.39
C ALA A 173 -18.54 9.02 2.29
N HIS A 174 -17.34 9.35 1.83
CA HIS A 174 -16.32 10.02 2.63
C HIS A 174 -16.04 11.45 2.12
N PRO A 175 -15.79 12.42 3.02
CA PRO A 175 -15.41 13.77 2.62
C PRO A 175 -13.98 13.80 2.10
N MET A 176 -13.64 14.83 1.32
CA MET A 176 -12.25 15.14 1.01
C MET A 176 -11.54 15.73 2.26
N PRO A 177 -10.24 15.46 2.45
CA PRO A 177 -9.37 14.64 1.61
C PRO A 177 -9.36 13.15 2.04
N GLN A 178 -10.14 12.76 3.06
CA GLN A 178 -10.21 11.38 3.56
C GLN A 178 -10.60 10.38 2.45
N LEU A 179 -11.46 10.80 1.53
CA LEU A 179 -11.86 10.04 0.35
C LEU A 179 -10.67 9.51 -0.46
N LEU A 180 -9.59 10.30 -0.61
CA LEU A 180 -8.41 9.92 -1.39
C LEU A 180 -7.79 8.61 -0.92
N ARG A 181 -7.80 8.34 0.39
CA ARG A 181 -7.28 7.09 0.95
C ARG A 181 -8.05 5.86 0.48
N TYR A 182 -9.37 5.97 0.46
CA TYR A 182 -10.25 4.87 0.06
C TYR A 182 -10.18 4.64 -1.45
N ILE A 183 -10.18 5.72 -2.22
CA ILE A 183 -9.94 5.66 -3.67
C ILE A 183 -8.57 5.05 -3.97
N ALA A 184 -7.51 5.48 -3.29
CA ALA A 184 -6.15 4.95 -3.46
C ALA A 184 -6.08 3.45 -3.11
N THR A 185 -6.86 2.99 -2.14
CA THR A 185 -6.94 1.57 -1.77
C THR A 185 -7.62 0.76 -2.87
N ASP A 186 -8.76 1.22 -3.38
CA ASP A 186 -9.47 0.55 -4.47
C ASP A 186 -8.65 0.57 -5.77
N VAL A 187 -8.05 1.70 -6.15
CA VAL A 187 -7.20 1.75 -7.35
C VAL A 187 -6.03 0.77 -7.23
N ARG A 188 -5.30 0.72 -6.10
CA ARG A 188 -4.23 -0.27 -5.92
C ARG A 188 -4.72 -1.70 -5.99
N ALA A 189 -5.87 -1.99 -5.37
CA ALA A 189 -6.49 -3.31 -5.42
C ALA A 189 -6.83 -3.70 -6.87
N PHE A 190 -7.40 -2.80 -7.67
CA PHE A 190 -7.68 -3.04 -9.09
C PHE A 190 -6.41 -3.40 -9.87
N TYR A 191 -5.35 -2.60 -9.75
CA TYR A 191 -4.09 -2.82 -10.46
C TYR A 191 -3.42 -4.14 -10.04
N THR A 192 -3.38 -4.38 -8.73
CA THR A 192 -2.82 -5.60 -8.14
C THR A 192 -3.59 -6.83 -8.62
N GLU A 193 -4.91 -6.80 -8.49
CA GLU A 193 -5.78 -7.91 -8.90
C GLU A 193 -5.72 -8.16 -10.39
N ALA A 194 -5.59 -7.13 -11.23
CA ALA A 194 -5.39 -7.28 -12.67
C ALA A 194 -4.03 -7.93 -12.98
N ALA A 195 -2.95 -7.41 -12.40
CA ALA A 195 -1.59 -7.87 -12.66
C ALA A 195 -1.40 -9.36 -12.32
N ILE A 196 -1.89 -9.81 -11.15
CA ILE A 196 -1.78 -11.21 -10.72
C ILE A 196 -2.71 -12.17 -11.49
N SER A 197 -3.62 -11.63 -12.31
CA SER A 197 -4.57 -12.42 -13.12
C SER A 197 -4.16 -12.52 -14.59
N LYS A 198 -3.09 -11.82 -14.98
CA LYS A 198 -2.58 -11.82 -16.34
C LYS A 198 -2.13 -13.24 -16.72
N PRO A 199 -2.71 -13.86 -17.77
CA PRO A 199 -2.30 -15.20 -18.20
C PRO A 199 -0.84 -15.23 -18.66
N GLY A 200 -0.12 -16.30 -18.30
CA GLY A 200 1.27 -16.54 -18.73
C GLY A 200 2.32 -15.71 -17.99
N ALA A 201 1.95 -14.80 -17.09
CA ALA A 201 2.89 -14.12 -16.22
C ALA A 201 3.15 -14.96 -14.96
N GLY A 202 4.41 -15.04 -14.52
CA GLY A 202 4.73 -15.49 -13.17
C GLY A 202 4.04 -14.60 -12.12
N PHE A 203 3.73 -15.15 -10.95
CA PHE A 203 3.17 -14.33 -9.87
C PHE A 203 4.26 -13.38 -9.37
N PRO A 204 4.10 -12.05 -9.52
CA PRO A 204 5.09 -11.12 -8.99
C PRO A 204 5.18 -11.28 -7.47
N SER A 205 6.38 -11.12 -6.94
CA SER A 205 6.56 -10.87 -5.52
C SER A 205 5.80 -9.59 -5.13
N PRO A 206 5.41 -9.44 -3.85
CA PRO A 206 4.76 -8.21 -3.40
C PRO A 206 5.57 -6.94 -3.70
N GLU A 207 6.90 -7.03 -3.62
CA GLU A 207 7.82 -5.92 -3.89
C GLU A 207 7.82 -5.55 -5.38
N GLU A 208 7.98 -6.52 -6.29
CA GLU A 208 7.93 -6.26 -7.73
C GLU A 208 6.60 -5.66 -8.18
N LEU A 209 5.50 -6.08 -7.55
CA LEU A 209 4.19 -5.54 -7.83
C LEU A 209 4.06 -4.08 -7.36
N GLU A 210 4.57 -3.77 -6.17
CA GLU A 210 4.64 -2.38 -5.67
C GLU A 210 5.55 -1.53 -6.55
N GLU A 211 6.72 -2.02 -6.94
CA GLU A 211 7.65 -1.35 -7.85
C GLU A 211 7.03 -1.10 -9.21
N TRP A 212 6.41 -2.11 -9.81
CA TRP A 212 5.69 -1.96 -11.07
C TRP A 212 4.62 -0.88 -10.96
N PHE A 213 3.75 -0.97 -9.94
CA PHE A 213 2.68 0.01 -9.76
C PHE A 213 3.25 1.41 -9.56
N PHE A 214 4.11 1.63 -8.58
CA PHE A 214 4.57 2.97 -8.21
C PHE A 214 5.63 3.53 -9.14
N LEU A 215 6.48 2.73 -9.78
CA LEU A 215 7.59 3.22 -10.60
C LEU A 215 7.33 3.20 -12.10
N GLN A 216 6.42 2.33 -12.57
CA GLN A 216 6.22 2.13 -14.02
C GLN A 216 4.86 2.62 -14.52
N THR A 217 3.83 2.68 -13.67
CA THR A 217 2.49 3.13 -14.10
C THR A 217 2.33 4.65 -14.03
N VAL A 218 1.38 5.17 -14.80
CA VAL A 218 0.92 6.56 -14.71
C VAL A 218 0.15 6.78 -13.41
N ALA A 219 -0.69 5.81 -13.00
CA ALA A 219 -1.39 5.87 -11.72
C ALA A 219 -0.42 6.00 -10.53
N GLY A 220 0.69 5.27 -10.56
CA GLY A 220 1.75 5.36 -9.55
C GLY A 220 2.34 6.77 -9.42
N ASP A 221 2.54 7.50 -10.53
CA ASP A 221 3.01 8.89 -10.47
C ASP A 221 1.98 9.79 -9.81
N VAL A 222 0.70 9.62 -10.16
CA VAL A 222 -0.40 10.38 -9.57
C VAL A 222 -0.46 10.14 -8.07
N PHE A 223 -0.22 8.92 -7.59
CA PHE A 223 -0.16 8.63 -6.16
C PHE A 223 0.96 9.40 -5.45
N TYR A 224 2.14 9.48 -6.05
CA TYR A 224 3.22 10.31 -5.52
C TYR A 224 2.82 11.79 -5.49
N GLN A 225 2.24 12.33 -6.56
CA GLN A 225 1.80 13.72 -6.60
C GLN A 225 0.72 14.02 -5.55
N VAL A 226 -0.25 13.13 -5.36
CA VAL A 226 -1.26 13.22 -4.30
C VAL A 226 -0.59 13.25 -2.92
N ARG A 227 0.38 12.36 -2.67
CA ARG A 227 1.15 12.35 -1.42
C ARG A 227 1.90 13.66 -1.22
N ASP A 228 2.61 14.14 -2.23
CA ASP A 228 3.42 15.36 -2.16
C ASP A 228 2.55 16.56 -1.79
N ARG A 229 1.35 16.69 -2.37
CA ARG A 229 0.36 17.72 -1.99
C ARG A 229 -0.03 17.62 -0.52
N LEU A 230 -0.39 16.43 -0.05
CA LEU A 230 -0.76 16.21 1.36
C LEU A 230 0.40 16.53 2.32
N VAL A 231 1.60 16.03 2.01
CA VAL A 231 2.83 16.29 2.80
C VAL A 231 3.14 17.78 2.85
N SER A 232 3.04 18.49 1.73
CA SER A 232 3.34 19.92 1.66
C SER A 232 2.45 20.75 2.60
N VAL A 233 1.17 20.39 2.71
CA VAL A 233 0.21 21.06 3.59
C VAL A 233 0.50 20.73 5.05
N ASP A 234 0.70 19.45 5.35
CA ASP A 234 1.01 18.99 6.70
C ASP A 234 2.32 19.60 7.21
N MET A 235 3.33 19.71 6.34
CA MET A 235 4.60 20.40 6.62
C MET A 235 4.37 21.85 7.05
N LEU A 236 3.56 22.61 6.29
CA LEU A 236 3.26 24.00 6.65
C LEU A 236 2.53 24.11 8.00
N VAL A 237 1.61 23.19 8.30
CA VAL A 237 0.89 23.17 9.58
C VAL A 237 1.84 22.87 10.73
N LEU A 238 2.73 21.89 10.59
CA LEU A 238 3.70 21.53 11.62
C LEU A 238 4.70 22.66 11.89
N ILE A 239 5.24 23.29 10.83
CA ILE A 239 6.12 24.46 10.97
C ILE A 239 5.37 25.62 11.66
N ALA A 240 4.11 25.87 11.29
CA ALA A 240 3.30 26.91 11.92
C ALA A 240 3.03 26.64 13.41
N ASN A 241 3.04 25.38 13.82
CA ASN A 241 2.93 24.94 15.21
C ASN A 241 4.27 24.98 15.98
N GLY A 242 5.35 25.45 15.33
CA GLY A 242 6.65 25.69 15.96
C GLY A 242 7.59 24.49 15.99
N LEU A 243 7.32 23.43 15.21
CA LEU A 243 8.26 22.33 15.04
C LEU A 243 9.42 22.75 14.12
N ASP A 244 10.62 22.26 14.42
CA ASP A 244 11.77 22.43 13.56
C ASP A 244 11.80 21.43 12.38
N ASP A 245 12.68 21.65 11.41
CA ASP A 245 12.75 20.85 10.18
C ASP A 245 13.01 19.36 10.45
N GLU A 246 13.79 19.02 11.49
CA GLU A 246 14.11 17.64 11.84
C GLU A 246 12.90 16.94 12.49
N GLU A 247 12.18 17.65 13.37
CA GLU A 247 10.93 17.17 13.96
C GLU A 247 9.85 16.96 12.90
N VAL A 248 9.76 17.85 11.91
CA VAL A 248 8.81 17.74 10.80
C VAL A 248 9.16 16.54 9.91
N ASP A 249 10.42 16.38 9.52
CA ASP A 249 10.87 15.25 8.70
C ASP A 249 10.56 13.91 9.39
N ASN A 250 10.88 13.80 10.69
CA ASN A 250 10.57 12.61 11.49
C ASN A 250 9.05 12.36 11.57
N ARG A 251 8.26 13.41 11.79
CA ARG A 251 6.80 13.29 11.93
C ARG A 251 6.11 13.00 10.60
N LEU A 252 6.67 13.37 9.47
CA LEU A 252 6.12 13.07 8.15
C LEU A 252 6.75 11.84 7.50
N VAL A 253 7.75 11.22 8.14
CA VAL A 253 8.52 10.08 7.60
C VAL A 253 9.16 10.47 6.28
N LEU A 254 9.91 11.57 6.31
CA LEU A 254 10.70 12.09 5.20
C LEU A 254 12.18 11.83 5.44
N ASN A 255 12.96 11.85 4.36
CA ASN A 255 14.42 11.89 4.47
C ASN A 255 14.86 13.16 5.21
N SER A 256 15.93 13.04 6.01
CA SER A 256 16.50 14.19 6.72
C SER A 256 16.91 15.30 5.74
N GLY A 257 16.46 16.53 6.03
CA GLY A 257 16.70 17.72 5.21
C GLY A 257 15.63 17.97 4.15
N THR A 258 14.58 17.15 4.06
CA THR A 258 13.51 17.32 3.07
C THR A 258 12.72 18.59 3.35
N THR A 259 12.35 18.83 4.62
CA THR A 259 11.61 20.02 5.04
C THR A 259 12.38 21.30 4.71
N ALA A 260 13.67 21.34 5.04
CA ALA A 260 14.54 22.47 4.76
C ALA A 260 14.58 22.82 3.25
N GLY A 261 14.58 21.80 2.38
CA GLY A 261 14.61 21.97 0.93
C GLY A 261 13.26 22.38 0.31
N MET A 262 12.14 21.92 0.87
CA MET A 262 10.81 22.08 0.28
C MET A 262 9.97 23.23 0.86
N ALA A 263 10.24 23.66 2.09
CA ALA A 263 9.38 24.60 2.81
C ALA A 263 9.19 25.92 2.06
N LEU A 264 10.26 26.48 1.48
CA LEU A 264 10.22 27.78 0.80
C LEU A 264 9.34 27.75 -0.46
N ASP A 265 9.47 26.71 -1.28
CA ASP A 265 8.71 26.56 -2.52
C ASP A 265 7.23 26.24 -2.22
N THR A 266 7.00 25.43 -1.19
CA THR A 266 5.65 25.13 -0.69
C THR A 266 4.92 26.39 -0.22
N VAL A 267 5.62 27.34 0.41
CA VAL A 267 5.04 28.65 0.79
C VAL A 267 4.61 29.46 -0.44
N ARG A 268 5.32 29.34 -1.55
CA ARG A 268 5.05 30.13 -2.77
C ARG A 268 3.85 29.58 -3.56
N ASP A 269 3.60 28.27 -3.53
CA ASP A 269 2.48 27.61 -4.25
C ASP A 269 1.17 27.47 -3.43
N ARG A 270 0.98 28.29 -2.39
CA ARG A 270 -0.16 28.16 -1.46
C ARG A 270 -1.56 28.34 -2.04
N ARG A 271 -1.71 28.86 -3.27
CA ARG A 271 -3.03 29.24 -3.80
C ARG A 271 -3.94 28.04 -4.03
N HIS A 272 -3.40 26.93 -4.53
CA HIS A 272 -4.16 25.71 -4.82
C HIS A 272 -4.53 24.93 -3.55
N ASN A 273 -3.79 25.12 -2.45
CA ASN A 273 -3.94 24.31 -1.24
C ASN A 273 -4.72 24.96 -0.09
N ARG A 274 -5.36 26.12 -0.29
CA ARG A 274 -5.94 26.92 0.83
C ARG A 274 -7.04 26.19 1.61
N GLU A 275 -7.89 25.44 0.92
CA GLU A 275 -8.95 24.66 1.56
C GLU A 275 -8.37 23.43 2.30
N LEU A 276 -7.44 22.73 1.66
CA LEU A 276 -6.70 21.62 2.25
C LEU A 276 -5.92 22.03 3.51
N LEU A 277 -5.29 23.22 3.51
CA LEU A 277 -4.61 23.83 4.66
C LEU A 277 -5.55 24.10 5.83
N LYS A 278 -6.76 24.61 5.57
CA LYS A 278 -7.75 24.83 6.63
C LYS A 278 -8.16 23.52 7.29
N ILE A 279 -8.32 22.46 6.49
CA ILE A 279 -8.73 21.14 6.98
C ILE A 279 -7.59 20.52 7.80
N SER A 280 -6.35 20.52 7.29
CA SER A 280 -5.19 19.97 7.99
C SER A 280 -4.87 20.71 9.31
N GLY A 281 -5.05 22.03 9.36
CA GLY A 281 -4.88 22.82 10.58
C GLY A 281 -6.04 22.70 11.58
N SER A 282 -7.16 22.06 11.21
CA SER A 282 -8.31 21.88 12.09
C SER A 282 -8.24 20.52 12.80
N ASP A 283 -7.77 20.50 14.05
CA ASP A 283 -7.71 19.27 14.89
C ASP A 283 -9.09 18.60 15.08
N SER A 284 -10.19 19.30 14.75
CA SER A 284 -11.57 18.90 15.01
C SER A 284 -12.17 17.88 14.04
N THR A 285 -11.49 17.53 12.94
CA THR A 285 -12.07 16.70 11.87
C THR A 285 -11.69 15.22 11.94
N GLY A 286 -10.91 14.81 12.95
CA GLY A 286 -10.33 13.46 12.99
C GLY A 286 -9.27 13.26 11.91
N PHE A 287 -8.60 14.34 11.50
CA PHE A 287 -7.55 14.41 10.47
C PHE A 287 -6.18 14.70 11.12
N PRO A 288 -5.49 13.70 11.70
CA PRO A 288 -4.18 13.95 12.29
C PRO A 288 -3.17 14.24 11.18
N THR A 289 -2.45 15.35 11.32
CA THR A 289 -1.34 15.75 10.45
C THR A 289 -0.38 14.59 10.20
N GLY A 290 -0.08 14.31 8.93
CA GLY A 290 0.82 13.24 8.48
C GLY A 290 0.20 11.85 8.38
N ARG A 291 -1.03 11.61 8.86
CA ARG A 291 -1.62 10.26 8.83
C ARG A 291 -2.11 9.86 7.44
N PHE A 292 -2.63 10.81 6.66
CA PHE A 292 -3.22 10.52 5.36
C PHE A 292 -2.18 10.36 4.25
N SER A 293 -1.16 11.21 4.21
CA SER A 293 -0.05 11.10 3.24
C SER A 293 0.63 9.73 3.28
N ARG A 294 0.83 9.17 4.49
CA ARG A 294 1.39 7.82 4.72
C ARG A 294 0.55 6.68 4.16
N THR A 295 -0.75 6.89 3.94
CA THR A 295 -1.65 5.82 3.45
C THR A 295 -1.74 5.77 1.93
N ILE A 296 -1.29 6.82 1.24
CA ILE A 296 -1.32 6.89 -0.22
C ILE A 296 -0.17 6.06 -0.82
N VAL A 297 1.07 6.31 -0.36
CA VAL A 297 2.26 5.57 -0.81
C VAL A 297 2.84 4.76 0.37
N PRO A 298 3.04 3.44 0.24
CA PRO A 298 3.62 2.62 1.30
C PRO A 298 5.05 3.05 1.59
N THR A 299 5.48 2.88 2.84
CA THR A 299 6.80 3.33 3.32
C THR A 299 7.97 2.77 2.50
N THR A 300 7.83 1.56 1.96
CA THR A 300 8.80 0.92 1.05
C THR A 300 9.04 1.71 -0.24
N MET A 301 8.07 2.54 -0.66
CA MET A 301 8.10 3.29 -1.91
C MET A 301 8.21 4.80 -1.74
N GLN A 302 8.03 5.35 -0.54
CA GLN A 302 7.89 6.81 -0.35
C GLN A 302 9.04 7.64 -0.91
N ASP A 303 10.28 7.16 -0.78
CA ASP A 303 11.49 7.88 -1.23
C ASP A 303 11.99 7.44 -2.61
N ARG A 304 11.27 6.52 -3.25
CA ARG A 304 11.68 5.88 -4.51
C ARG A 304 11.12 6.57 -5.75
N ARG A 305 10.38 7.69 -5.61
CA ARG A 305 9.85 8.46 -6.75
C ARG A 305 10.93 8.83 -7.77
N GLY A 306 12.14 9.14 -7.30
CA GLY A 306 13.29 9.48 -8.15
C GLY A 306 13.77 8.34 -9.05
N GLU A 307 13.42 7.09 -8.75
CA GLU A 307 13.77 5.91 -9.54
C GLU A 307 12.93 5.77 -10.82
N ARG A 308 11.89 6.60 -10.99
CA ARG A 308 11.00 6.60 -12.16
C ARG A 308 11.71 6.95 -13.49
N THR A 309 12.97 7.41 -13.48
CA THR A 309 13.69 7.84 -14.70
C THR A 309 14.57 6.75 -15.32
N LYS A 310 14.03 6.07 -16.35
CA LYS A 310 14.69 5.78 -17.66
C LYS A 310 13.82 5.10 -18.74
N SER A 311 12.48 5.11 -18.65
CA SER A 311 11.62 4.54 -19.71
C SER A 311 11.19 5.52 -20.81
N ALA A 312 11.57 6.80 -20.73
CA ALA A 312 11.23 7.83 -21.73
C ALA A 312 12.28 8.03 -22.84
N SER A 313 13.37 7.27 -22.89
CA SER A 313 14.43 7.41 -23.92
C SER A 313 14.72 6.13 -24.73
N ALA A 314 13.83 5.16 -24.72
CA ALA A 314 13.94 3.98 -25.58
C ALA A 314 12.54 3.56 -26.01
N HIS A 315 12.04 4.18 -27.08
CA HIS A 315 11.30 3.57 -28.19
C HIS A 315 11.05 4.62 -29.27
#